data_AF-A0A933A6P0-F1
#
_entry.id   AF-A0A933A6P0-F1
#
_cell.length_a   1.000
_cell.length_b   1.000
_cell.length_c   1.000
_cell.angle_alpha   90.00
_cell.angle_beta   90.00
_cell.angle_gamma   90.00
#
_symmetry.space_group_name_H-M   'P 1'
#
loop_
_entity.id
_entity.type
_entity.pdbx_description
1 polymer ?
#
loop_
_entity_poly.entity_id
_entity_poly.type
_entity_poly.pdbx_seq_one_letter_code
_entity_poly.pdbx_strand_id
1 'polypeptide(L)'
;MQAEYLRAASTLFFSKAQVEGIEWAFVADSSASQFIYYGGLFDEQNMPKKSYYALKRLIKKWTTTGWRLTDSKGQVSFRGFGGTYEITVTDPKTSRTWKREATIKEQEANPVTIVLD
;
A
#
# COMPACT_ATOMS: atom_id res chain seq x y z
N MET A 1 -7.47 -21.64 -6.80
CA MET A 1 -8.51 -20.80 -7.43
C MET A 1 -8.81 -19.49 -6.69
N GLN A 2 -9.52 -19.43 -5.54
CA GLN A 2 -9.95 -18.14 -4.92
C GLN A 2 -8.80 -17.13 -4.73
N ALA A 3 -7.66 -17.58 -4.18
CA ALA A 3 -6.48 -16.73 -3.98
C ALA A 3 -5.83 -16.24 -5.28
N GLU A 4 -5.92 -17.02 -6.35
CA GLU A 4 -5.39 -16.64 -7.67
C GLU A 4 -6.33 -15.66 -8.37
N TYR A 5 -7.64 -15.90 -8.27
CA TYR A 5 -8.67 -14.99 -8.75
C TYR A 5 -8.55 -13.62 -8.07
N LEU A 6 -8.51 -13.60 -6.73
CA LEU A 6 -8.32 -12.36 -5.98
C LEU A 6 -7.05 -11.64 -6.45
N ARG A 7 -5.94 -12.37 -6.57
CA ARG A 7 -4.68 -11.78 -7.02
C ARG A 7 -4.81 -11.14 -8.41
N ALA A 8 -5.41 -11.85 -9.36
CA ALA A 8 -5.58 -11.38 -10.72
C ALA A 8 -6.53 -10.18 -10.80
N ALA A 9 -7.71 -10.28 -10.19
CA ALA A 9 -8.71 -9.22 -10.15
C ALA A 9 -8.16 -7.95 -9.48
N SER A 10 -7.58 -8.07 -8.28
CA SER A 10 -7.01 -6.92 -7.58
C SER A 10 -5.89 -6.27 -8.39
N THR A 11 -5.02 -7.05 -9.03
CA THR A 11 -3.92 -6.50 -9.85
C THR A 11 -4.46 -5.77 -11.08
N LEU A 12 -5.48 -6.33 -11.73
CA LEU A 12 -6.12 -5.70 -12.88
C LEU A 12 -6.76 -4.37 -12.50
N PHE A 13 -7.57 -4.34 -11.45
CA PHE A 13 -8.25 -3.12 -11.01
C PHE A 13 -7.28 -2.06 -10.51
N PHE A 14 -6.29 -2.44 -9.70
CA PHE A 14 -5.25 -1.52 -9.23
C PHE A 14 -4.41 -0.91 -10.37
N SER A 15 -4.34 -1.56 -11.53
CA SER A 15 -3.62 -1.03 -12.70
C SER A 15 -4.36 0.08 -13.45
N LYS A 16 -5.59 0.42 -13.08
CA LYS A 16 -6.44 1.39 -13.78
C LYS A 16 -6.60 2.65 -12.93
N ALA A 17 -6.16 3.78 -13.47
CA ALA A 17 -6.25 5.09 -12.80
C ALA A 17 -7.69 5.52 -12.47
N GLN A 18 -8.70 4.95 -13.16
CA GLN A 18 -10.11 5.23 -12.93
C GLN A 18 -10.72 4.43 -11.77
N VAL A 19 -10.01 3.46 -11.20
CA VAL A 19 -10.49 2.67 -10.07
C VAL A 19 -10.08 3.36 -8.78
N GLU A 20 -11.07 3.87 -8.04
CA GLU A 20 -10.85 4.58 -6.78
C GLU A 20 -10.75 3.64 -5.56
N GLY A 21 -11.28 2.41 -5.69
CA GLY A 21 -11.30 1.45 -4.60
C GLY A 21 -11.66 0.04 -5.06
N ILE A 22 -11.27 -0.94 -4.25
CA ILE A 22 -11.62 -2.35 -4.45
C ILE A 22 -12.28 -2.85 -3.16
N GLU A 23 -13.54 -3.21 -3.25
CA GLU A 23 -14.29 -3.79 -2.14
C GLU A 23 -14.37 -5.32 -2.28
N TRP A 24 -14.16 -6.02 -1.16
CA TRP A 24 -14.36 -7.46 -1.08
C TRP A 24 -15.52 -7.74 -0.13
N ALA A 25 -16.63 -8.25 -0.68
CA ALA A 25 -17.94 -8.24 -0.03
C ALA A 25 -18.03 -8.98 1.32
N PHE A 26 -17.13 -9.93 1.61
CA PHE A 26 -17.19 -10.73 2.83
C PHE A 26 -15.85 -10.86 3.53
N VAL A 27 -15.83 -10.59 4.83
CA VAL A 27 -14.63 -10.77 5.65
C VAL A 27 -14.42 -12.25 5.96
N ALA A 28 -15.34 -12.91 6.64
CA ALA A 28 -15.27 -14.33 6.99
C ALA A 28 -16.34 -15.14 6.25
N ASP A 29 -16.11 -16.44 6.10
CA ASP A 29 -17.13 -17.38 5.65
C ASP A 29 -18.23 -17.50 6.72
N SER A 30 -19.47 -17.71 6.29
CA SER A 30 -20.58 -17.99 7.18
C SER A 30 -21.51 -19.01 6.56
N SER A 31 -21.77 -20.10 7.30
CA SER A 31 -22.74 -21.13 6.98
C SER A 31 -24.19 -20.66 7.17
N ALA A 32 -24.41 -19.50 7.80
CA ALA A 32 -25.75 -19.07 8.22
C ALA A 32 -26.49 -18.20 7.19
N SER A 33 -25.82 -17.46 6.29
CA SER A 33 -26.50 -16.49 5.42
C SER A 33 -25.66 -15.83 4.31
N GLN A 34 -24.76 -16.54 3.63
CA GLN A 34 -24.01 -15.97 2.51
C GLN A 34 -24.53 -16.43 1.15
N PHE A 35 -24.82 -15.46 0.26
CA PHE A 35 -25.15 -15.75 -1.14
C PHE A 35 -23.93 -16.26 -1.93
N ILE A 36 -22.71 -16.08 -1.42
CA ILE A 36 -21.47 -16.67 -1.94
C ILE A 36 -20.94 -17.65 -0.90
N TYR A 37 -21.04 -18.94 -1.20
CA TYR A 37 -20.51 -19.99 -0.32
C TYR A 37 -18.98 -19.93 -0.28
N TYR A 38 -18.41 -19.92 0.92
CA TYR A 38 -16.96 -19.77 1.16
C TYR A 38 -16.31 -18.55 0.47
N GLY A 39 -17.03 -17.44 0.35
CA GLY A 39 -16.57 -16.21 -0.30
C GLY A 39 -15.61 -15.34 0.52
N GLY A 40 -15.49 -15.59 1.82
CA GLY A 40 -14.69 -14.82 2.76
C GLY A 40 -13.18 -14.94 2.56
N LEU A 41 -12.46 -13.99 3.15
CA LEU A 41 -11.01 -14.01 3.32
C LEU A 41 -10.59 -14.85 4.55
N PHE A 42 -11.49 -15.03 5.50
CA PHE A 42 -11.35 -15.91 6.66
C PHE A 42 -12.36 -17.04 6.58
N ASP A 43 -12.10 -18.18 7.21
CA ASP A 43 -13.08 -19.26 7.33
C ASP A 43 -14.07 -19.02 8.49
N GLU A 44 -14.99 -19.98 8.71
CA GLU A 44 -16.03 -19.89 9.77
C GLU A 44 -15.44 -19.86 11.19
N GLN A 45 -14.19 -20.28 11.36
CA GLN A 45 -13.46 -20.22 12.63
C GLN A 45 -12.59 -18.94 12.73
N ASN A 46 -12.78 -17.99 11.81
CA ASN A 46 -11.98 -16.76 11.68
C ASN A 46 -10.49 -17.01 11.40
N MET A 47 -10.14 -18.16 10.82
CA MET A 47 -8.76 -18.42 10.40
C MET A 47 -8.52 -17.86 8.99
N PRO A 48 -7.38 -17.19 8.73
CA PRO A 48 -7.12 -16.55 7.46
C PRO A 48 -6.92 -17.58 6.33
N LYS A 49 -7.67 -17.42 5.24
CA LYS A 49 -7.58 -18.25 4.04
C LYS A 49 -6.40 -17.84 3.16
N LYS A 50 -6.08 -18.66 2.16
CA LYS A 50 -5.01 -18.35 1.18
C LYS A 50 -5.26 -17.02 0.44
N SER A 51 -6.53 -16.64 0.24
CA SER A 51 -6.96 -15.38 -0.37
C SER A 51 -6.60 -14.16 0.49
N TYR A 52 -6.78 -14.23 1.81
CA TYR A 52 -6.30 -13.20 2.74
C TYR A 52 -4.80 -12.92 2.56
N TYR A 53 -3.98 -13.98 2.59
CA TYR A 53 -2.54 -13.82 2.43
C TYR A 53 -2.14 -13.32 1.04
N ALA A 54 -2.91 -13.66 0.00
CA ALA A 54 -2.69 -13.10 -1.33
C ALA A 54 -2.93 -11.59 -1.35
N LEU A 55 -4.06 -11.12 -0.80
CA LEU A 55 -4.37 -9.70 -0.67
C LEU A 55 -3.33 -8.96 0.18
N LYS A 56 -2.98 -9.49 1.35
CA LYS A 56 -1.97 -8.91 2.25
C LYS A 56 -0.62 -8.72 1.58
N ARG A 57 -0.19 -9.68 0.75
CA ARG A 57 1.05 -9.56 -0.03
C ARG A 57 0.96 -8.50 -1.11
N LEU A 58 -0.18 -8.34 -1.78
CA LEU A 58 -0.38 -7.28 -2.77
C LEU A 58 -0.31 -5.90 -2.12
N ILE A 59 -1.05 -5.68 -1.03
CA ILE A 59 -1.01 -4.42 -0.27
C ILE A 59 0.43 -4.09 0.14
N LYS A 60 1.15 -5.06 0.70
CA LYS A 60 2.57 -4.86 1.07
C LYS A 60 3.45 -4.50 -0.14
N LYS A 61 3.22 -5.11 -1.30
CA LYS A 61 3.95 -4.79 -2.54
C LYS A 61 3.58 -3.43 -3.11
N TRP A 62 2.35 -2.96 -2.87
CA TRP A 62 1.82 -1.68 -3.32
C TRP A 62 1.94 -0.57 -2.27
N THR A 63 2.79 -0.77 -1.26
CA THR A 63 3.11 0.24 -0.26
C THR A 63 4.56 0.63 -0.44
N THR A 64 4.83 1.92 -0.64
CA THR A 64 6.22 2.41 -0.72
C THR A 64 6.75 2.64 0.69
N THR A 65 7.84 1.98 1.05
CA THR A 65 8.61 2.28 2.27
C THR A 65 10.10 2.19 1.97
N GLY A 66 10.91 2.91 2.72
CA GLY A 66 12.36 2.83 2.60
C GLY A 66 13.07 4.09 3.07
N TRP A 67 14.39 4.08 2.89
CA TRP A 67 15.27 5.20 3.18
C TRP A 67 16.26 5.39 2.03
N ARG A 68 16.76 6.62 1.86
CA ARG A 68 17.78 7.00 0.88
C ARG A 68 18.68 8.06 1.49
N LEU A 69 19.93 8.09 1.07
CA LEU A 69 20.83 9.19 1.34
C LEU A 69 20.61 10.28 0.28
N THR A 70 20.67 11.53 0.70
CA THR A 70 20.73 12.67 -0.21
C THR A 70 22.04 12.65 -0.99
N ASP A 71 21.99 13.16 -2.21
CA ASP A 71 23.19 13.45 -2.98
C ASP A 71 23.95 14.68 -2.43
N SER A 72 25.05 15.05 -3.09
CA SER A 72 25.86 16.21 -2.70
C SER A 72 25.13 17.56 -2.81
N LYS A 73 23.95 17.59 -3.46
CA LYS A 73 23.09 18.77 -3.58
C LYS A 73 21.90 18.71 -2.61
N GLY A 74 21.83 17.70 -1.74
CA GLY A 74 20.72 17.52 -0.80
C GLY A 74 19.47 16.90 -1.41
N GLN A 75 19.57 16.24 -2.57
CA GLN A 75 18.41 15.75 -3.32
C GLN A 75 18.25 14.24 -3.23
N VAL A 76 16.99 13.78 -3.28
CA VAL A 76 16.61 12.36 -3.41
C VAL A 76 15.49 12.26 -4.44
N SER A 77 15.55 11.23 -5.29
CA SER A 77 14.46 10.85 -6.19
C SER A 77 14.10 9.38 -6.00
N PHE A 78 12.80 9.07 -6.02
CA PHE A 78 12.30 7.70 -5.98
C PHE A 78 11.03 7.55 -6.80
N ARG A 79 10.72 6.30 -7.18
CA ARG A 79 9.42 5.93 -7.74
C ARG A 79 8.66 5.12 -6.71
N GLY A 80 7.41 5.48 -6.45
CA GLY A 80 6.53 4.82 -5.50
C GLY A 80 5.08 4.88 -5.94
N PHE A 81 4.20 4.27 -5.15
CA PHE A 81 2.75 4.34 -5.29
C PHE A 81 2.20 5.68 -4.80
N GLY A 82 1.01 6.07 -5.28
CA GLY A 82 0.32 7.26 -4.79
C GLY A 82 -0.06 7.14 -3.31
N GLY A 83 -0.25 8.27 -2.65
CA GLY A 83 -0.71 8.33 -1.27
C GLY A 83 -0.01 9.38 -0.43
N THR A 84 -0.34 9.37 0.87
CA THR A 84 0.23 10.29 1.86
C THR A 84 1.39 9.62 2.59
N TYR A 85 2.50 10.35 2.68
CA TYR A 85 3.76 9.89 3.26
C TYR A 85 4.19 10.80 4.39
N GLU A 86 4.64 10.21 5.51
CA GLU A 86 5.51 10.89 6.45
C GLU A 86 6.95 10.75 5.96
N ILE A 87 7.57 11.86 5.56
CA ILE A 87 8.98 11.93 5.20
C ILE A 87 9.75 12.35 6.45
N THR A 88 10.71 11.52 6.86
CA THR A 88 11.66 11.84 7.92
C THR A 88 13.04 12.08 7.31
N VAL A 89 13.62 13.25 7.58
CA VAL A 89 15.01 13.59 7.25
C VAL A 89 15.82 13.51 8.53
N THR A 90 16.98 12.86 8.47
CA THR A 90 17.89 12.73 9.63
C THR A 90 19.28 13.20 9.24
N ASP A 91 19.85 14.09 10.03
CA ASP A 91 21.27 14.42 9.93
C ASP A 91 22.08 13.30 10.59
N PRO A 92 22.90 12.55 9.85
CA PRO A 92 23.65 11.42 10.41
C PRO A 92 24.74 11.85 11.40
N LYS A 93 25.16 13.13 11.42
CA LYS A 93 26.20 13.64 12.33
C LYS A 93 25.62 14.05 13.68
N THR A 94 24.49 14.74 13.67
CA THR A 94 23.87 15.27 14.89
C THR A 94 22.72 14.40 15.41
N SER A 95 22.27 13.42 14.63
CA SER A 95 21.04 12.64 14.86
C SER A 95 19.76 13.49 14.93
N ARG A 96 19.81 14.77 14.55
CA ARG A 96 18.63 15.63 14.49
C ARG A 96 17.69 15.15 13.39
N THR A 97 16.39 15.23 13.64
CA THR A 97 15.36 14.78 12.69
C THR A 97 14.35 15.88 12.37
N TRP A 98 13.88 15.88 11.14
CA TRP A 98 12.79 16.72 10.65
C TRP A 98 11.74 15.83 10.01
N LYS A 99 10.48 16.12 10.26
CA LYS A 99 9.35 15.38 9.70
C LYS A 99 8.50 16.30 8.84
N ARG A 100 8.02 15.78 7.73
CA ARG A 100 7.07 16.47 6.87
C ARG A 100 6.12 15.49 6.21
N GLU A 101 4.86 15.85 6.15
CA GLU A 101 3.88 15.12 5.37
C GLU A 101 3.92 15.56 3.90
N ALA A 102 3.82 14.61 2.97
CA ALA A 102 3.74 14.85 1.55
C ALA A 102 2.75 13.90 0.88
N THR A 103 1.93 14.44 0.00
CA THR A 103 1.02 13.64 -0.84
C THR A 103 1.64 13.46 -2.21
N ILE A 104 1.77 12.20 -2.63
CA ILE A 104 2.25 11.81 -3.96
C ILE A 104 1.03 11.47 -4.81
N LYS A 105 0.81 12.26 -5.86
CA LYS A 105 -0.17 11.97 -6.90
C LYS A 105 0.41 10.99 -7.91
N GLU A 106 -0.42 10.06 -8.35
CA GLU A 106 -0.02 9.07 -9.34
C GLU A 106 0.25 9.71 -10.70
N GLN A 107 1.22 9.16 -11.44
CA GLN A 107 1.55 9.57 -12.83
C GLN A 107 2.01 11.03 -13.00
N GLU A 108 2.31 11.72 -11.90
CA GLU A 108 2.78 13.09 -11.88
C GLU A 108 4.18 13.22 -11.24
N ALA A 109 4.89 14.29 -11.55
CA ALA A 109 6.07 14.70 -10.79
C ALA A 109 5.62 15.41 -9.51
N ASN A 110 6.14 14.98 -8.37
CA ASN A 110 5.74 15.48 -7.06
C ASN A 110 6.97 16.10 -6.34
N PRO A 111 7.41 17.32 -6.69
CA PRO A 111 8.54 17.96 -6.03
C PRO A 111 8.18 18.36 -4.59
N VAL A 112 9.02 17.98 -3.62
CA VAL A 112 8.89 18.33 -2.20
C VAL A 112 10.23 18.89 -1.70
N THR A 113 10.20 20.04 -1.04
CA THR A 113 11.40 20.68 -0.45
C THR A 113 11.29 20.68 1.07
N ILE A 114 12.33 20.32 1.80
CA ILE A 114 12.37 20.37 3.26
C ILE A 114 13.51 21.31 3.66
N VAL A 115 13.20 22.34 4.43
CA VAL A 115 14.19 23.28 4.96
C VAL A 115 14.61 22.80 6.35
N LEU A 116 15.91 22.63 6.56
CA LEU A 116 16.49 22.19 7.82
C LEU A 116 16.96 23.46 8.57
N ASP A 117 16.38 23.73 9.73
CA ASP A 117 16.68 24.87 10.61
C ASP A 117 17.74 24.54 11.67
#